data_AF-A0A5M9J7F8-F1
#
_entry.id   AF-A0A5M9J7F8-F1
#
_cell.length_a   1.000
_cell.length_b   1.000
_cell.length_c   1.000
_cell.angle_alpha   90.00
_cell.angle_beta   90.00
_cell.angle_gamma   90.00
#
_symmetry.space_group_name_H-M   'P 1'
#
loop_
_entity.id
_entity.type
_entity.pdbx_description
1 polymer ?
#
loop_
_entity_poly.entity_id
_entity_poly.type
_entity_poly.pdbx_seq_one_letter_code
_entity_poly.pdbx_strand_id
1 'polypeptide(L)'
;MSFTQKTFSLPSKSRGSYLITDHIVSSLPEIENYKIGILHLFIQHTSCALSLNENWDEDVRADMSDALDRIAPQDERGELYRHDAEGLDDMPAHIKSALVGASVTIPITNGKLNTGTWQGIWYMEFSNQQTQQEGRRYYPGREEMRTRGTISPAGCLFGQTEMGTSRLFKALRGRQRYNFDI
;
A
#
# COMPACT_ATOMS: atom_id res chain seq x y z
N MET A 1 27.04 1.88 3.43
CA MET A 1 25.77 1.13 3.25
C MET A 1 25.17 1.56 1.93
N SER A 2 24.61 0.63 1.17
CA SER A 2 23.96 0.91 -0.12
C SER A 2 22.46 1.10 0.12
N PHE A 3 21.87 2.11 -0.51
CA PHE A 3 20.43 2.38 -0.51
C PHE A 3 19.92 2.35 -1.95
N THR A 4 18.72 1.82 -2.15
CA THR A 4 18.05 1.86 -3.44
C THR A 4 16.64 2.39 -3.22
N GLN A 5 16.33 3.50 -3.90
CA GLN A 5 14.99 4.03 -3.99
C GLN A 5 14.55 3.95 -5.44
N LYS A 6 13.36 3.40 -5.66
CA LYS A 6 12.77 3.26 -6.98
C LYS A 6 11.30 3.61 -6.89
N THR A 7 10.82 4.29 -7.92
CA THR A 7 9.41 4.56 -8.12
C THR A 7 8.94 3.79 -9.34
N PHE A 8 7.81 3.12 -9.20
CA PHE A 8 7.13 2.40 -10.26
C PHE A 8 5.62 2.51 -10.03
N SER A 9 4.85 2.28 -11.09
CA SER A 9 3.39 2.32 -11.07
C SER A 9 2.83 0.91 -11.05
N LEU A 10 1.71 0.73 -10.35
CA LEU A 10 0.88 -0.45 -10.50
C LEU A 10 -0.06 -0.32 -11.72
N PRO A 11 -0.45 -1.43 -12.36
CA PRO A 11 -1.53 -1.43 -13.32
C PRO A 11 -2.82 -0.91 -12.68
N SER A 12 -3.63 -0.18 -13.46
CA SER A 12 -4.96 0.23 -13.02
C SER A 12 -5.82 -0.99 -12.71
N LYS A 13 -6.58 -0.93 -11.61
CA LYS A 13 -7.51 -1.97 -11.16
C LYS A 13 -8.87 -1.33 -10.90
N SER A 14 -9.92 -2.15 -10.99
CA SER A 14 -11.21 -1.78 -10.44
C SER A 14 -11.14 -1.79 -8.90
N ARG A 15 -12.22 -1.35 -8.24
CA ARG A 15 -12.39 -1.53 -6.80
C ARG A 15 -12.16 -2.99 -6.40
N GLY A 16 -11.38 -3.22 -5.35
CA GLY A 16 -11.09 -4.55 -4.81
C GLY A 16 -9.74 -4.67 -4.13
N SER A 17 -9.47 -5.87 -3.62
CA SER A 17 -8.21 -6.23 -2.95
C SER A 17 -7.41 -7.20 -3.82
N TYR A 18 -6.16 -6.85 -4.13
CA TYR A 18 -5.32 -7.55 -5.10
C TYR A 18 -4.01 -8.00 -4.47
N LEU A 19 -3.63 -9.25 -4.69
CA LEU A 19 -2.30 -9.75 -4.33
C LEU A 19 -1.30 -9.23 -5.37
N ILE A 20 -0.29 -8.49 -4.93
CA ILE A 20 0.69 -7.82 -5.82
C ILE A 20 2.15 -8.19 -5.51
N THR A 21 2.39 -9.16 -4.62
CA THR A 21 3.76 -9.58 -4.23
C THR A 21 4.68 -9.82 -5.42
N ASP A 22 4.23 -10.57 -6.42
CA ASP A 22 5.04 -10.90 -7.60
C ASP A 22 5.35 -9.67 -8.48
N HIS A 23 4.40 -8.74 -8.56
CA HIS A 23 4.60 -7.46 -9.25
C HIS A 23 5.65 -6.60 -8.54
N ILE A 24 5.65 -6.59 -7.20
CA ILE A 24 6.65 -5.88 -6.40
C ILE A 24 8.04 -6.49 -6.61
N VAL A 25 8.17 -7.82 -6.50
CA VAL A 25 9.45 -8.51 -6.63
C VAL A 25 10.02 -8.34 -8.04
N SER A 26 9.21 -8.47 -9.08
CA SER A 26 9.65 -8.23 -10.46
C SER A 26 10.01 -6.77 -10.74
N SER A 27 9.36 -5.82 -10.07
CA SER A 27 9.68 -4.39 -10.18
C SER A 27 10.95 -3.99 -9.42
N LEU A 28 11.41 -4.80 -8.47
CA LEU A 28 12.53 -4.54 -7.58
C LEU A 28 13.59 -5.67 -7.60
N PRO A 29 14.20 -5.98 -8.75
CA PRO A 29 15.25 -7.01 -8.84
C PRO A 29 16.46 -6.70 -7.95
N GLU A 30 16.63 -5.44 -7.55
CA GLU A 30 17.73 -5.00 -6.68
C GLU A 30 17.68 -5.65 -5.28
N ILE A 31 16.51 -6.19 -4.86
CA ILE A 31 16.35 -6.93 -3.60
C ILE A 31 17.36 -8.06 -3.48
N GLU A 32 17.68 -8.74 -4.59
CA GLU A 32 18.61 -9.88 -4.61
C GLU A 32 20.02 -9.52 -4.12
N ASN A 33 20.41 -8.24 -4.21
CA ASN A 33 21.72 -7.76 -3.78
C ASN A 33 21.86 -7.60 -2.25
N TYR A 34 20.76 -7.76 -1.50
CA TYR A 34 20.73 -7.49 -0.06
C TYR A 34 20.72 -8.78 0.76
N LYS A 35 21.80 -9.01 1.53
CA LYS A 35 21.87 -10.15 2.47
C LYS A 35 20.95 -9.97 3.68
N ILE A 36 20.93 -8.76 4.24
CA ILE A 36 19.98 -8.34 5.26
C ILE A 36 19.56 -6.95 4.81
N GLY A 37 18.29 -6.65 4.99
CA GLY A 37 17.72 -5.36 4.72
C GLY A 37 16.29 -5.44 5.12
N ILE A 38 15.51 -4.53 4.59
CA ILE A 38 14.10 -4.44 4.85
C ILE A 38 13.58 -3.75 3.53
N LEU A 39 12.36 -4.01 3.07
CA LEU A 39 11.61 -3.34 2.01
C LEU A 39 10.50 -2.41 2.58
N HIS A 40 10.61 -1.08 2.48
CA HIS A 40 9.49 -0.18 2.75
C HIS A 40 8.78 0.12 1.42
N LEU A 41 7.45 0.15 1.46
CA LEU A 41 6.59 0.43 0.32
C LEU A 41 5.59 1.47 0.78
N PHE A 42 5.55 2.60 0.10
CA PHE A 42 4.62 3.69 0.39
C PHE A 42 3.86 4.05 -0.87
N ILE A 43 2.53 4.07 -0.81
CA ILE A 43 1.66 4.38 -1.93
C ILE A 43 1.33 5.87 -1.94
N GLN A 44 1.57 6.54 -3.07
CA GLN A 44 1.33 7.98 -3.22
C GLN A 44 -0.11 8.26 -3.66
N HIS A 45 -1.07 7.89 -2.83
CA HIS A 45 -2.50 8.10 -3.07
C HIS A 45 -3.27 8.15 -1.75
N THR A 46 -4.45 8.76 -1.76
CA THR A 46 -5.28 8.94 -0.56
C THR A 46 -6.56 8.10 -0.53
N SER A 47 -6.86 7.41 -1.63
CA SER A 47 -8.03 6.54 -1.79
C SER A 47 -7.67 5.10 -2.18
N CYS A 48 -6.37 4.74 -2.16
CA CYS A 48 -5.88 3.36 -2.24
C CYS A 48 -5.01 3.04 -1.01
N ALA A 49 -4.74 1.78 -0.72
CA ALA A 49 -3.97 1.37 0.46
C ALA A 49 -3.10 0.13 0.22
N LEU A 50 -2.20 -0.13 1.17
CA LEU A 50 -1.35 -1.31 1.22
C LEU A 50 -1.54 -2.09 2.51
N SER A 51 -1.57 -3.41 2.40
CA SER A 51 -1.67 -4.30 3.54
C SER A 51 -0.80 -5.53 3.37
N LEU A 52 -0.47 -6.19 4.48
CA LEU A 52 0.10 -7.54 4.51
C LEU A 52 -0.96 -8.48 5.06
N ASN A 53 -1.42 -9.41 4.23
CA ASN A 53 -2.48 -10.35 4.62
C ASN A 53 -2.35 -11.65 3.81
N GLU A 54 -3.36 -12.53 3.88
CA GLU A 54 -3.30 -13.87 3.31
C GLU A 54 -2.99 -13.89 1.80
N ASN A 55 -2.08 -14.76 1.35
CA ASN A 55 -1.67 -14.86 -0.05
C ASN A 55 -2.28 -16.05 -0.82
N TRP A 56 -3.15 -16.83 -0.18
CA TRP A 56 -3.64 -18.10 -0.71
C TRP A 56 -5.10 -18.01 -1.14
N ASP A 57 -6.01 -17.75 -0.20
CA ASP A 57 -7.44 -17.77 -0.47
C ASP A 57 -7.93 -16.44 -1.09
N GLU A 58 -8.68 -16.53 -2.17
CA GLU A 58 -9.33 -15.36 -2.78
C GLU A 58 -10.55 -14.88 -2.01
N ASP A 59 -11.22 -15.76 -1.25
CA ASP A 59 -12.36 -15.42 -0.43
C ASP A 59 -11.95 -14.45 0.69
N VAL A 60 -10.75 -14.59 1.26
CA VAL A 60 -10.22 -13.67 2.28
C VAL A 60 -10.08 -12.24 1.73
N ARG A 61 -9.76 -12.08 0.43
CA ARG A 61 -9.69 -10.77 -0.24
C ARG A 61 -11.09 -10.20 -0.51
N ALA A 62 -12.04 -11.04 -0.88
CA ALA A 62 -13.44 -10.64 -1.07
C ALA A 62 -14.07 -10.22 0.26
N ASP A 63 -13.96 -11.05 1.30
CA ASP A 63 -14.49 -10.80 2.65
C ASP A 63 -13.91 -9.54 3.28
N MET A 64 -12.62 -9.27 3.08
CA MET A 64 -12.00 -8.04 3.56
C MET A 64 -12.58 -6.81 2.85
N SER A 65 -12.81 -6.91 1.54
CA SER A 65 -13.42 -5.82 0.75
C SER A 65 -14.84 -5.55 1.22
N ASP A 66 -15.63 -6.61 1.41
CA ASP A 66 -16.99 -6.56 1.97
C ASP A 66 -17.02 -5.99 3.39
N ALA A 67 -16.07 -6.36 4.25
CA ALA A 67 -15.96 -5.84 5.61
C ALA A 67 -15.68 -4.33 5.61
N LEU A 68 -14.77 -3.86 4.75
CA LEU A 68 -14.49 -2.43 4.60
C LEU A 68 -15.69 -1.67 4.05
N ASP A 69 -16.45 -2.25 3.12
CA ASP A 69 -17.70 -1.67 2.61
C ASP A 69 -18.77 -1.55 3.70
N ARG A 70 -18.75 -2.39 4.75
CA ARG A 70 -19.64 -2.23 5.92
C ARG A 70 -19.12 -1.19 6.91
N ILE A 71 -17.80 -1.04 7.07
CA ILE A 71 -17.17 -0.08 8.00
C ILE A 71 -17.29 1.35 7.47
N ALA A 72 -17.03 1.53 6.17
CA ALA A 72 -17.10 2.81 5.48
C ALA A 72 -17.98 2.63 4.23
N PRO A 73 -19.31 2.64 4.40
CA PRO A 73 -20.24 2.38 3.32
C PRO A 73 -20.24 3.51 2.30
N GLN A 74 -20.56 3.15 1.06
CA GLN A 74 -20.79 4.11 -0.01
C GLN A 74 -21.95 5.04 0.34
N ASP A 75 -21.84 6.31 -0.02
CA ASP A 75 -22.89 7.30 0.22
C ASP A 75 -23.93 7.28 -0.89
N GLU A 76 -24.80 6.27 -0.92
CA GLU A 76 -25.78 6.09 -2.00
C GLU A 76 -26.69 7.30 -2.24
N ARG A 77 -26.87 8.17 -1.23
CA ARG A 77 -27.77 9.33 -1.27
C ARG A 77 -27.05 10.67 -1.27
N GLY A 78 -25.74 10.70 -1.03
CA GLY A 78 -24.98 11.94 -0.85
C GLY A 78 -25.31 12.66 0.47
N GLU A 79 -25.75 11.92 1.49
CA GLU A 79 -26.19 12.46 2.78
C GLU A 79 -25.30 12.00 3.95
N LEU A 80 -24.49 10.95 3.74
CA LEU A 80 -23.66 10.34 4.77
C LEU A 80 -22.37 11.13 5.00
N TYR A 81 -21.75 11.65 3.94
CA TYR A 81 -20.49 12.38 4.02
C TYR A 81 -20.60 13.77 3.41
N ARG A 82 -19.76 14.68 3.93
CA ARG A 82 -19.67 16.06 3.42
C ARG A 82 -18.75 16.19 2.19
N HIS A 83 -17.95 15.16 1.93
CA HIS A 83 -16.93 15.18 0.88
C HIS A 83 -17.31 14.17 -0.20
N ASP A 84 -17.47 14.68 -1.41
CA ASP A 84 -17.97 13.96 -2.58
C ASP A 84 -17.38 14.55 -3.87
N ALA A 85 -16.21 15.20 -3.78
CA ALA A 85 -15.64 15.97 -4.89
C ALA A 85 -15.31 15.09 -6.10
N GLU A 86 -14.99 13.82 -5.84
CA GLU A 86 -14.73 12.77 -6.83
C GLU A 86 -15.90 11.77 -6.95
N GLY A 87 -17.04 12.02 -6.30
CA GLY A 87 -18.23 11.17 -6.35
C GLY A 87 -18.63 10.57 -5.00
N LEU A 88 -19.68 9.75 -5.02
CA LEU A 88 -20.30 9.19 -3.81
C LEU A 88 -19.45 8.14 -3.07
N ASP A 89 -18.38 7.66 -3.70
CA ASP A 89 -17.40 6.72 -3.16
C ASP A 89 -16.08 7.39 -2.70
N ASP A 90 -15.95 8.71 -2.89
CA ASP A 90 -14.77 9.50 -2.56
C ASP A 90 -14.40 9.43 -1.07
N MET A 91 -15.25 9.99 -0.19
CA MET A 91 -15.01 9.94 1.25
C MET A 91 -14.90 8.50 1.82
N PRO A 92 -15.74 7.53 1.42
CA PRO A 92 -15.55 6.12 1.80
C PRO A 92 -14.14 5.61 1.48
N ALA A 93 -13.60 5.92 0.30
CA ALA A 93 -12.27 5.49 -0.12
C ALA A 93 -11.17 6.11 0.75
N HIS A 94 -11.31 7.39 1.09
CA HIS A 94 -10.42 8.08 2.04
C HIS A 94 -10.45 7.45 3.44
N ILE A 95 -11.63 7.10 3.97
CA ILE A 95 -11.76 6.45 5.27
C ILE A 95 -11.07 5.09 5.26
N LYS A 96 -11.33 4.26 4.25
CA LYS A 96 -10.71 2.93 4.11
C LYS A 96 -9.20 3.03 3.99
N SER A 97 -8.68 3.99 3.20
CA SER A 97 -7.25 4.24 3.07
C SER A 97 -6.61 4.64 4.40
N ALA A 98 -7.26 5.54 5.16
CA ALA A 98 -6.77 5.96 6.46
C ALA A 98 -6.78 4.82 7.52
N LEU A 99 -7.76 3.92 7.45
CA LEU A 99 -7.85 2.77 8.35
C LEU A 99 -6.82 1.68 8.06
N VAL A 100 -6.56 1.39 6.78
CA VAL A 100 -5.61 0.35 6.37
C VAL A 100 -4.17 0.87 6.40
N GLY A 101 -3.95 2.07 5.87
CA GLY A 101 -2.64 2.70 5.79
C GLY A 101 -2.04 2.71 4.38
N ALA A 102 -1.20 3.71 4.14
CA ALA A 102 -0.54 3.95 2.85
C ALA A 102 0.77 3.16 2.68
N SER A 103 1.20 2.38 3.67
CA SER A 103 2.51 1.72 3.60
C SER A 103 2.59 0.37 4.29
N VAL A 104 3.55 -0.43 3.81
CA VAL A 104 3.99 -1.68 4.45
C VAL A 104 5.51 -1.72 4.53
N THR A 105 6.02 -2.44 5.53
CA THR A 105 7.44 -2.50 5.89
C THR A 105 7.79 -3.98 6.13
N ILE A 106 8.63 -4.56 5.28
CA ILE A 106 8.85 -6.03 5.20
C ILE A 106 10.34 -6.37 5.30
N PRO A 107 10.82 -7.21 6.22
CA PRO A 107 12.24 -7.56 6.28
C PRO A 107 12.75 -8.25 5.00
N ILE A 108 14.01 -8.03 4.64
CA ILE A 108 14.72 -8.70 3.55
C ILE A 108 15.79 -9.59 4.16
N THR A 109 15.82 -10.86 3.76
CA THR A 109 16.84 -11.83 4.18
C THR A 109 17.31 -12.64 2.98
N ASN A 110 18.62 -12.65 2.74
CA ASN A 110 19.29 -13.37 1.66
C ASN A 110 18.65 -13.15 0.28
N GLY A 111 18.42 -11.89 -0.09
CA GLY A 111 17.89 -11.51 -1.39
C GLY A 111 16.40 -11.76 -1.58
N LYS A 112 15.64 -11.99 -0.50
CA LYS A 112 14.21 -12.29 -0.55
C LYS A 112 13.43 -11.52 0.51
N LEU A 113 12.15 -11.27 0.21
CA LEU A 113 11.20 -10.81 1.22
C LEU A 113 11.05 -11.90 2.29
N ASN A 114 11.21 -11.52 3.55
CA ASN A 114 11.09 -12.39 4.70
C ASN A 114 9.69 -12.23 5.30
N THR A 115 8.69 -12.74 4.58
CA THR A 115 7.29 -12.79 4.99
C THR A 115 6.97 -14.15 5.59
N GLY A 116 5.92 -14.23 6.41
CA GLY A 116 5.34 -15.51 6.81
C GLY A 116 4.81 -16.28 5.60
N THR A 117 4.64 -17.61 5.74
CA THR A 117 4.18 -18.50 4.65
C THR A 117 2.92 -18.00 3.95
N TRP A 118 1.97 -17.50 4.74
CA TRP A 118 0.69 -17.01 4.25
C TRP A 118 0.65 -15.51 4.03
N GLN A 119 1.75 -14.79 4.23
CA GLN A 119 1.74 -13.33 4.06
C GLN A 119 2.07 -12.93 2.62
N GLY A 120 1.25 -12.04 2.07
CA GLY A 120 1.44 -11.41 0.78
C GLY A 120 1.12 -9.92 0.85
N ILE A 121 1.70 -9.17 -0.09
CA ILE A 121 1.49 -7.73 -0.21
C ILE A 121 0.21 -7.52 -1.00
N TRP A 122 -0.73 -6.81 -0.40
CA TRP A 122 -2.00 -6.46 -1.01
C TRP A 122 -2.00 -5.00 -1.45
N TYR A 123 -2.56 -4.76 -2.64
CA TYR A 123 -3.02 -3.46 -3.10
C TYR A 123 -4.53 -3.41 -2.98
N MET A 124 -5.04 -2.41 -2.28
CA MET A 124 -6.48 -2.23 -2.07
C MET A 124 -6.92 -0.96 -2.79
N GLU A 125 -7.74 -1.14 -3.82
CA GLU A 125 -8.36 -0.05 -4.57
C GLU A 125 -9.78 0.15 -4.04
N PHE A 126 -10.10 1.37 -3.60
CA PHE A 126 -11.39 1.67 -3.00
C PHE A 126 -12.29 2.53 -3.90
N SER A 127 -11.73 3.21 -4.90
CA SER A 127 -12.49 4.02 -5.84
C SER A 127 -13.05 3.17 -6.98
N ASN A 128 -14.29 3.46 -7.39
CA ASN A 128 -14.88 2.88 -8.60
C ASN A 128 -14.43 3.61 -9.88
N GLN A 129 -13.77 4.76 -9.74
CA GLN A 129 -13.14 5.37 -10.89
C GLN A 129 -12.00 4.46 -11.31
N GLN A 130 -12.17 3.75 -12.44
CA GLN A 130 -11.00 3.36 -13.22
C GLN A 130 -10.15 4.62 -13.32
N THR A 131 -8.89 4.55 -12.91
CA THR A 131 -7.92 5.63 -13.15
C THR A 131 -7.82 5.78 -14.68
N GLN A 132 -8.78 6.48 -15.27
CA GLN A 132 -8.84 6.81 -16.67
C GLN A 132 -7.86 7.96 -16.82
N GLN A 133 -6.82 7.70 -17.59
CA GLN A 133 -6.12 8.78 -18.26
C GLN A 133 -7.15 9.50 -19.13
N GLU A 134 -7.67 10.64 -18.64
CA GLU A 134 -8.01 11.84 -19.42
C GLU A 134 -8.93 12.79 -18.65
N GLY A 135 -8.66 14.10 -18.82
CA GLY A 135 -9.71 15.10 -18.85
C GLY A 135 -9.88 15.97 -17.61
N ARG A 136 -9.34 17.19 -17.69
CA ARG A 136 -9.72 18.33 -16.83
C ARG A 136 -11.25 18.40 -16.69
N ARG A 137 -11.78 18.20 -15.48
CA ARG A 137 -13.15 18.62 -15.14
C ARG A 137 -13.06 19.83 -14.21
N TYR A 138 -13.37 20.98 -14.79
CA TYR A 138 -13.41 22.27 -14.08
C TYR A 138 -14.65 22.31 -13.19
N TYR A 139 -14.46 22.54 -11.88
CA TYR A 139 -15.54 22.86 -10.95
C TYR A 139 -15.49 24.38 -10.67
N PRO A 140 -16.44 25.19 -11.18
CA PRO A 140 -16.49 26.60 -10.79
C PRO A 140 -17.04 26.71 -9.36
N GLY A 141 -16.28 27.33 -8.44
CA GLY A 141 -16.85 27.87 -7.20
C GLY A 141 -16.12 27.61 -5.87
N ARG A 142 -14.94 27.00 -5.84
CA ARG A 142 -14.09 27.00 -4.62
C ARG A 142 -12.77 27.67 -4.95
N GLU A 143 -12.37 28.65 -4.13
CA GLU A 143 -11.14 29.43 -4.31
C GLU A 143 -9.94 28.52 -4.57
N GLU A 144 -9.25 28.79 -5.69
CA GLU A 144 -8.09 28.03 -6.14
C GLU A 144 -6.94 28.13 -5.11
N MET A 145 -6.73 27.10 -4.29
CA MET A 145 -5.42 26.86 -3.72
C MET A 145 -4.55 26.22 -4.80
N ARG A 146 -3.86 27.06 -5.59
CA ARG A 146 -2.88 26.61 -6.59
C ARG A 146 -1.65 26.02 -5.92
N THR A 147 -1.72 24.74 -5.55
CA THR A 147 -0.49 23.95 -5.36
C THR A 147 0.04 23.57 -6.73
N ARG A 148 1.15 24.19 -7.14
CA ARG A 148 1.95 23.74 -8.28
C ARG A 148 2.59 22.39 -7.93
N GLY A 149 1.84 21.32 -8.15
CA GLY A 149 2.32 19.94 -8.12
C GLY A 149 1.67 19.20 -9.27
N THR A 150 2.47 18.70 -10.20
CA THR A 150 2.01 17.76 -11.24
C THR A 150 1.52 16.49 -10.57
N ILE A 151 0.20 16.31 -10.46
CA ILE A 151 -0.39 15.00 -10.16
C ILE A 151 -0.18 14.15 -11.41
N SER A 152 0.62 13.08 -11.28
CA SER A 152 0.95 12.17 -12.37
C SER A 152 -0.28 11.35 -12.76
N PRO A 153 -0.68 11.29 -14.05
CA PRO A 153 -1.89 10.62 -14.50
C PRO A 153 -1.72 9.09 -14.71
N ALA A 154 -1.00 8.37 -13.84
CA ALA A 154 -0.82 6.93 -14.03
C ALA A 154 -0.42 6.16 -12.76
N GLY A 155 -1.35 5.33 -12.25
CA GLY A 155 -1.10 4.24 -11.30
C GLY A 155 -0.65 4.69 -9.90
N CYS A 156 -1.09 3.98 -8.85
CA CYS A 156 -0.57 4.24 -7.51
C CYS A 156 0.98 4.09 -7.54
N LEU A 157 1.70 5.19 -7.30
CA LEU A 157 3.16 5.30 -7.34
C LEU A 157 3.74 4.85 -6.00
N PHE A 158 4.76 4.00 -6.02
CA PHE A 158 5.44 3.56 -4.79
C PHE A 158 6.72 4.35 -4.53
N GLY A 159 7.00 4.70 -3.26
CA GLY A 159 8.26 5.35 -2.91
C GLY A 159 8.64 5.30 -1.44
N GLN A 160 9.54 4.38 -1.08
CA GLN A 160 10.77 4.55 -0.27
C GLN A 160 11.09 3.26 0.48
N THR A 161 12.36 2.85 0.50
CA THR A 161 12.84 1.63 1.15
C THR A 161 13.90 1.99 2.21
N GLU A 162 13.50 2.28 3.47
CA GLU A 162 14.43 2.66 4.57
C GLU A 162 14.70 1.55 5.59
N MET A 163 15.83 0.86 5.50
CA MET A 163 15.76 -0.51 5.96
C MET A 163 17.17 -1.11 6.29
N GLY A 164 17.54 -1.04 7.57
CA GLY A 164 18.91 -1.18 8.08
C GLY A 164 19.38 -2.59 8.45
N THR A 165 20.71 -2.75 8.58
CA THR A 165 21.34 -3.99 9.08
C THR A 165 22.24 -3.68 10.28
N SER A 166 22.02 -4.38 11.39
CA SER A 166 22.96 -4.36 12.52
C SER A 166 24.00 -5.46 12.32
N ARG A 167 25.28 -5.12 12.50
CA ARG A 167 26.36 -6.07 12.75
C ARG A 167 27.33 -5.47 13.75
N LEU A 168 27.25 -5.92 15.01
CA LEU A 168 28.33 -6.48 15.83
C LEU A 168 27.95 -6.38 17.32
N PHE A 169 27.76 -7.52 17.99
CA PHE A 169 28.25 -7.70 19.35
C PHE A 169 28.64 -9.16 19.56
N LYS A 170 29.90 -9.40 19.93
CA LYS A 170 30.46 -10.68 20.35
C LYS A 170 30.96 -10.49 21.79
N ALA A 171 30.77 -11.52 22.63
CA ALA A 171 30.99 -11.59 24.09
C ALA A 171 29.80 -11.01 24.90
N LEU A 172 29.10 -11.75 25.78
CA LEU A 172 29.55 -12.65 26.84
C LEU A 172 28.54 -13.78 27.13
N ARG A 173 29.03 -14.89 27.73
CA ARG A 173 28.24 -16.02 28.21
C ARG A 173 27.30 -15.60 29.34
N GLY A 174 26.07 -16.10 29.34
CA GLY A 174 25.16 -16.03 30.49
C GLY A 174 23.78 -16.59 30.15
N ARG A 175 23.42 -17.73 30.74
CA ARG A 175 22.11 -18.39 30.61
C ARG A 175 20.98 -17.43 31.00
N GLN A 176 19.98 -17.26 30.14
CA GLN A 176 18.59 -17.50 30.49
C GLN A 176 17.75 -17.65 29.23
N ARG A 177 16.91 -18.69 29.23
CA ARG A 177 15.98 -19.04 28.17
C ARG A 177 14.76 -18.12 28.26
N TYR A 178 14.37 -17.53 27.15
CA TYR A 178 12.96 -17.30 26.84
C TYR A 178 12.78 -17.50 25.34
N ASN A 179 12.02 -18.54 24.97
CA ASN A 179 11.50 -18.74 23.63
C ASN A 179 10.41 -17.70 23.40
N PHE A 180 10.49 -16.97 22.31
CA PHE A 180 9.31 -16.51 21.58
C PHE A 180 9.62 -16.71 20.11
N ASP A 181 8.90 -17.66 19.50
CA ASP A 181 8.61 -17.58 18.07
C ASP A 181 7.74 -16.33 17.90
N ILE A 182 8.29 -15.32 17.23
CA ILE A 182 7.76 -14.45 16.17
C ILE A 182 8.94 -13.58 15.70
#